data_AF-A0A329HXZ2-F1
#
_entry.id   AF-A0A329HXZ2-F1
#
_cell.length_a   1.000
_cell.length_b   1.000
_cell.length_c   1.000
_cell.angle_alpha   90.00
_cell.angle_beta   90.00
_cell.angle_gamma   90.00
#
_symmetry.space_group_name_H-M   'P 1'
#
loop_
_entity.id
_entity.type
_entity.pdbx_description
1 polymer ?
#
loop_
_entity_poly.entity_id
_entity_poly.type
_entity_poly.pdbx_seq_one_letter_code
_entity_poly.pdbx_strand_id
1 'polypeptide(L)'
;MEQVDEFGSFGGDDFDPDCLEMIRNQRDLYVEEIAIMRGIMSRLRQNLLTVLTERDQLWAEVRIVRGFNQLSVQNWMAGGGDGAPAPQLEEIDVKYHELLLAVNICQKESEHLRQELATARAMAIDEKMDADRLRSQVSWLQGKR
;
A
#
# COMPACT_ATOMS: atom_id res chain seq x y z
N MET A 1 32.99 36.76 1.57
CA MET A 1 32.03 35.64 1.52
C MET A 1 30.90 36.10 0.63
N GLU A 2 30.89 35.62 -0.60
CA GLU A 2 29.87 35.93 -1.60
C GLU A 2 28.71 34.97 -1.34
N GLN A 3 27.55 35.49 -0.92
CA GLN A 3 26.32 34.70 -0.89
C GLN A 3 25.92 34.51 -2.35
N VAL A 4 26.21 33.33 -2.88
CA VAL A 4 25.67 32.91 -4.17
C VAL A 4 24.17 32.70 -3.93
N ASP A 5 23.36 33.63 -4.43
CA ASP A 5 21.91 33.50 -4.46
C ASP A 5 21.58 32.20 -5.23
N GLU A 6 21.08 31.20 -4.52
CA GLU A 6 20.70 29.88 -5.06
C GLU A 6 19.52 29.98 -6.06
N PHE A 7 18.93 31.16 -6.16
CA PHE A 7 17.95 31.55 -7.16
C PHE A 7 18.63 32.52 -8.11
N GLY A 8 18.94 32.04 -9.32
CA GLY A 8 19.58 32.83 -10.37
C GLY A 8 19.03 34.26 -10.43
N SER A 9 19.95 35.21 -10.49
CA SER A 9 19.70 36.66 -10.56
C SER A 9 18.56 36.99 -11.54
N PHE A 10 17.35 37.19 -11.01
CA PHE A 10 16.31 37.90 -11.73
C PHE A 10 16.58 39.39 -11.53
N GLY A 11 17.15 40.01 -12.57
CA GLY A 11 17.42 41.44 -12.63
C GLY A 11 16.19 42.26 -12.26
N GLY A 12 16.41 43.25 -11.40
CA GLY A 12 15.37 43.92 -10.61
C GLY A 12 14.51 44.95 -11.34
N ASP A 13 14.11 44.78 -12.60
CA ASP A 13 13.20 45.75 -13.25
C ASP A 13 12.09 45.16 -14.14
N ASP A 14 12.08 43.85 -14.43
CA ASP A 14 11.02 43.22 -15.26
C ASP A 14 10.34 42.07 -14.52
N PHE A 15 9.47 42.42 -13.58
CA PHE A 15 8.59 41.43 -12.94
C PHE A 15 7.43 41.10 -13.88
N ASP A 16 7.63 40.10 -14.74
CA ASP A 16 6.61 39.66 -15.69
C ASP A 16 5.42 39.00 -14.94
N PRO A 17 4.20 39.58 -14.99
CA PRO A 17 3.01 38.95 -14.41
C PRO A 17 2.74 37.54 -14.98
N ASP A 18 3.19 37.26 -16.20
CA ASP A 18 3.03 35.95 -16.84
C ASP A 18 3.88 34.87 -16.13
N CYS A 19 5.05 35.24 -15.58
CA CYS A 19 5.87 34.34 -14.77
C CYS A 19 5.17 33.94 -13.47
N LEU A 20 4.46 34.86 -12.82
CA LEU A 20 3.70 34.59 -11.59
C LEU A 20 2.50 33.69 -11.85
N GLU A 21 1.81 33.88 -12.97
CA GLU A 21 0.69 33.04 -13.39
C GLU A 21 1.17 31.61 -13.71
N MET A 22 2.28 31.47 -14.44
CA MET A 22 2.90 30.17 -14.73
C MET A 22 3.25 29.39 -13.46
N ILE A 23 3.89 30.03 -12.47
CA ILE A 23 4.24 29.39 -11.19
C ILE A 23 2.98 28.95 -10.41
N ARG A 24 1.91 29.74 -10.45
CA ARG A 24 0.64 29.39 -9.81
C ARG A 24 -0.03 28.20 -10.48
N ASN A 25 -0.06 28.19 -11.81
CA ASN A 25 -0.62 27.09 -12.59
C ASN A 25 0.16 25.79 -12.31
N GLN A 26 1.49 25.85 -12.27
CA GLN A 26 2.33 24.69 -11.94
C GLN A 26 2.07 24.17 -10.52
N ARG A 27 1.92 25.07 -9.55
CA ARG A 27 1.55 24.68 -8.17
C ARG A 27 0.18 24.01 -8.14
N ASP A 28 -0.80 24.54 -8.85
CA ASP A 28 -2.17 24.01 -8.84
C ASP A 28 -2.22 22.60 -9.45
N LEU A 29 -1.41 22.34 -10.48
CA LEU A 29 -1.19 20.99 -11.02
C LEU A 29 -0.63 20.04 -9.93
N TYR A 30 0.44 20.41 -9.23
CA TYR A 30 0.97 19.57 -8.14
C TYR A 30 -0.04 19.33 -7.00
N VAL A 31 -0.86 20.33 -6.68
CA VAL A 31 -1.94 20.18 -5.68
C VAL A 31 -2.98 19.16 -6.14
N GLU A 32 -3.36 19.18 -7.42
CA GLU A 32 -4.28 18.21 -8.02
C GLU A 32 -3.67 16.79 -8.01
N GLU A 33 -2.41 16.65 -8.39
CA GLU A 33 -1.69 15.37 -8.36
C GLU A 33 -1.61 14.78 -6.94
N ILE A 34 -1.34 15.60 -5.93
CA ILE A 34 -1.40 15.20 -4.51
C ILE A 34 -2.79 14.70 -4.13
N ALA A 35 -3.87 15.34 -4.61
CA ALA A 35 -5.23 14.90 -4.35
C ALA A 35 -5.53 13.54 -5.00
N ILE A 36 -5.08 13.33 -6.24
CA ILE A 36 -5.19 12.05 -6.95
C ILE A 36 -4.43 10.95 -6.19
N MET A 37 -3.19 11.21 -5.78
CA MET A 37 -2.38 10.26 -5.02
C MET A 37 -2.99 9.91 -3.66
N ARG A 38 -3.62 10.87 -2.97
CA ARG A 38 -4.41 10.58 -1.76
C ARG A 38 -5.56 9.61 -2.05
N GLY A 39 -6.25 9.78 -3.17
CA GLY A 39 -7.29 8.86 -3.64
C GLY A 39 -6.75 7.45 -3.90
N ILE A 40 -5.63 7.34 -4.62
CA ILE A 40 -4.95 6.07 -4.90
C ILE A 40 -4.54 5.38 -3.59
N MET A 41 -3.86 6.09 -2.69
CA MET A 41 -3.43 5.54 -1.40
C MET A 41 -4.61 5.07 -0.54
N SER A 42 -5.75 5.76 -0.59
CA SER A 42 -6.96 5.35 0.14
C SER A 42 -7.52 4.04 -0.39
N ARG A 43 -7.58 3.88 -1.72
CA ARG A 43 -7.99 2.61 -2.36
C ARG A 43 -7.02 1.46 -2.05
N LEU A 44 -5.71 1.70 -2.14
CA LEU A 44 -4.69 0.70 -1.81
C LEU A 44 -4.79 0.24 -0.35
N ARG A 45 -5.02 1.17 0.60
CA ARG A 45 -5.25 0.83 2.01
C ARG A 45 -6.51 -0.03 2.19
N GLN A 46 -7.59 0.32 1.51
CA GLN A 46 -8.83 -0.45 1.59
C GLN A 46 -8.65 -1.87 1.05
N ASN A 47 -8.01 -2.02 -0.12
CA ASN A 47 -7.71 -3.32 -0.72
C ASN A 47 -6.82 -4.16 0.21
N LEU A 48 -5.78 -3.55 0.80
CA LEU A 48 -4.91 -4.23 1.75
C LEU A 48 -5.70 -4.72 2.98
N LEU A 49 -6.64 -3.93 3.49
CA LEU A 49 -7.49 -4.34 4.61
C LEU A 49 -8.36 -5.55 4.25
N THR A 50 -8.95 -5.55 3.05
CA THR A 50 -9.75 -6.67 2.54
C THR A 50 -8.92 -7.95 2.45
N VAL A 51 -7.76 -7.90 1.77
CA VAL A 51 -6.88 -9.06 1.60
C VAL A 51 -6.37 -9.60 2.94
N LEU A 52 -6.08 -8.72 3.91
CA LEU A 52 -5.70 -9.15 5.26
C LEU A 52 -6.82 -9.85 6.00
N THR A 53 -8.06 -9.36 5.85
CA THR A 53 -9.24 -9.98 6.45
C THR A 53 -9.52 -11.35 5.85
N GLU A 54 -9.42 -11.48 4.53
CA GLU A 54 -9.53 -12.76 3.81
C GLU A 54 -8.45 -13.75 4.24
N ARG A 55 -7.20 -13.29 4.35
CA ARG A 55 -6.09 -14.10 4.86
C ARG A 55 -6.36 -14.61 6.28
N ASP A 56 -6.87 -13.76 7.15
CA ASP A 56 -7.16 -14.14 8.55
C ASP A 56 -8.29 -15.17 8.62
N GLN A 57 -9.31 -15.03 7.76
CA GLN A 57 -10.36 -16.01 7.59
C GLN A 57 -9.81 -17.35 7.07
N LEU A 58 -8.96 -17.34 6.04
CA LEU A 58 -8.31 -18.54 5.52
C LEU A 58 -7.47 -19.25 6.58
N TRP A 59 -6.73 -18.49 7.41
CA TRP A 59 -5.98 -19.06 8.54
C TRP A 59 -6.89 -19.71 9.60
N ALA A 60 -8.09 -19.16 9.84
CA ALA A 60 -9.07 -19.79 10.71
C ALA A 60 -9.53 -21.14 10.13
N GLU A 61 -9.81 -21.19 8.82
CA GLU A 61 -10.19 -22.42 8.13
C GLU A 61 -9.08 -23.48 8.13
N VAL A 62 -7.83 -23.08 7.88
CA VAL A 62 -6.66 -23.98 7.98
C VAL A 62 -6.59 -24.64 9.36
N ARG A 63 -6.80 -23.86 10.44
CA ARG A 63 -6.78 -24.38 11.81
C ARG A 63 -7.92 -25.37 12.06
N ILE A 64 -9.12 -25.07 11.55
CA ILE A 64 -10.29 -25.95 11.66
C ILE A 64 -10.03 -27.28 10.95
N VAL A 65 -9.58 -27.25 9.69
CA VAL A 65 -9.29 -28.46 8.90
C VAL A 65 -8.18 -29.29 9.54
N ARG A 66 -7.12 -28.65 10.04
CA ARG A 66 -6.07 -29.33 10.81
C ARG A 66 -6.59 -29.98 12.09
N GLY A 67 -7.49 -29.31 12.80
CA GLY A 67 -8.14 -29.85 14.00
C GLY A 67 -9.01 -31.07 13.69
N PHE A 68 -9.77 -31.04 12.60
CA PHE A 68 -10.53 -32.20 12.14
C PHE A 68 -9.63 -33.40 11.81
N ASN A 69 -8.51 -33.17 11.11
CA ASN A 69 -7.55 -34.23 10.81
C ASN A 69 -7.04 -34.89 12.11
N GLN A 70 -6.64 -34.09 13.09
CA GLN A 70 -6.16 -34.58 14.40
C GLN A 70 -7.23 -35.38 15.16
N LEU A 71 -8.48 -34.89 15.19
CA LEU A 71 -9.59 -35.57 15.85
C LEU A 71 -9.92 -36.91 15.17
N SER A 72 -9.93 -36.94 13.85
CA SER A 72 -10.16 -38.18 13.08
C SER A 72 -9.12 -39.25 13.41
N VAL A 73 -7.84 -38.87 13.47
CA VAL A 73 -6.75 -39.78 13.85
C VAL A 73 -6.89 -40.23 15.32
N GLN A 74 -7.18 -39.32 16.24
CA GLN A 74 -7.36 -39.65 17.67
C GLN A 74 -8.53 -40.62 17.88
N ASN A 75 -9.67 -40.39 17.23
CA ASN A 75 -10.83 -41.27 17.31
C ASN A 75 -10.53 -42.66 16.76
N TRP A 76 -9.78 -42.76 15.67
CA TRP A 76 -9.36 -44.04 15.10
C TRP A 76 -8.43 -44.82 16.05
N MET A 77 -7.46 -44.13 16.65
CA MET A 77 -6.56 -44.72 17.66
C MET A 77 -7.31 -45.18 18.92
N ALA A 78 -8.38 -44.47 19.30
CA ALA A 78 -9.19 -44.79 20.48
C ALA A 78 -10.21 -45.93 20.26
N GLY A 79 -10.72 -46.10 19.03
CA GLY A 79 -11.85 -46.98 18.73
C GLY A 79 -11.55 -48.32 18.06
N GLY A 80 -10.33 -48.56 17.57
CA GLY A 80 -10.04 -49.81 16.85
C GLY A 80 -8.58 -50.19 16.62
N GLY A 81 -7.62 -49.25 16.75
CA GLY A 81 -6.19 -49.56 16.57
C GLY A 81 -5.84 -50.22 15.24
N ASP A 82 -4.67 -50.89 15.20
CA ASP A 82 -3.95 -51.45 14.02
C ASP A 82 -4.72 -52.44 13.12
N GLY A 83 -6.02 -52.66 13.36
CA GLY A 83 -6.90 -53.53 12.55
C GLY A 83 -8.15 -52.85 12.00
N ALA A 84 -8.46 -51.61 12.39
CA ALA A 84 -9.58 -50.84 11.82
C ALA A 84 -9.12 -50.09 10.56
N PRO A 85 -9.94 -50.00 9.50
CA PRO A 85 -9.58 -49.24 8.30
C PRO A 85 -9.29 -47.79 8.69
N ALA A 86 -8.16 -47.27 8.20
CA ALA A 86 -7.75 -45.89 8.46
C ALA A 86 -8.83 -44.90 7.99
N PRO A 87 -9.03 -43.77 8.68
CA PRO A 87 -9.98 -42.75 8.25
C PRO A 87 -9.58 -42.22 6.87
N GLN A 88 -10.58 -41.88 6.03
CA GLN A 88 -10.36 -41.27 4.73
C GLN A 88 -9.88 -39.83 4.93
N LEU A 89 -8.56 -39.64 4.96
CA LEU A 89 -7.91 -38.34 5.19
C LEU A 89 -7.61 -37.58 3.89
N GLU A 90 -7.68 -38.23 2.73
CA GLU A 90 -7.32 -37.62 1.43
C GLU A 90 -8.11 -36.34 1.14
N GLU A 91 -9.43 -36.31 1.35
CA GLU A 91 -10.23 -35.09 1.13
C GLU A 91 -9.85 -33.95 2.09
N ILE A 92 -9.52 -34.29 3.33
CA ILE A 92 -9.10 -33.32 4.36
C ILE A 92 -7.73 -32.75 4.01
N ASP A 93 -6.80 -33.60 3.54
CA ASP A 93 -5.45 -33.21 3.15
C ASP A 93 -5.44 -32.37 1.86
N VAL A 94 -6.26 -32.72 0.87
CA VAL A 94 -6.47 -31.90 -0.34
C VAL A 94 -6.99 -30.53 0.04
N LYS A 95 -8.05 -30.46 0.86
CA LYS A 95 -8.62 -29.19 1.32
C LYS A 95 -7.61 -28.37 2.12
N TYR A 96 -6.82 -29.01 2.98
CA TYR A 96 -5.75 -28.33 3.73
C TYR A 96 -4.70 -27.74 2.79
N HIS A 97 -4.29 -28.49 1.76
CA HIS A 97 -3.34 -28.02 0.75
C HIS A 97 -3.88 -26.82 -0.05
N GLU A 98 -5.13 -26.90 -0.51
CA GLU A 98 -5.79 -25.80 -1.23
C GLU A 98 -5.86 -24.52 -0.39
N LEU A 99 -6.22 -24.63 0.89
CA LEU A 99 -6.25 -23.49 1.81
C LEU A 99 -4.86 -22.88 2.02
N LEU A 100 -3.80 -23.69 2.12
CA LEU A 100 -2.43 -23.18 2.21
C LEU A 100 -1.99 -22.44 0.94
N LEU A 101 -2.39 -22.92 -0.24
CA LEU A 101 -2.15 -22.22 -1.49
C LEU A 101 -2.87 -20.87 -1.52
N ALA A 102 -4.15 -20.83 -1.11
CA ALA A 102 -4.92 -19.59 -1.00
C ALA A 102 -4.27 -18.58 -0.04
N VAL A 103 -3.81 -19.03 1.14
CA VAL A 103 -3.06 -18.18 2.09
C VAL A 103 -1.79 -17.62 1.45
N ASN A 104 -1.04 -18.43 0.70
CA ASN A 104 0.18 -17.99 0.01
C ASN A 104 -0.13 -16.88 -1.02
N ILE A 105 -1.21 -17.04 -1.79
CA ILE A 105 -1.67 -16.06 -2.76
C ILE A 105 -2.01 -14.73 -2.06
N CYS A 106 -2.87 -14.77 -1.02
CA CYS A 106 -3.23 -13.56 -0.27
C CYS A 106 -2.01 -12.90 0.38
N GLN A 107 -1.01 -13.68 0.79
CA GLN A 107 0.22 -13.14 1.37
C GLN A 107 1.06 -12.38 0.35
N LYS A 108 1.24 -12.95 -0.86
CA LYS A 108 1.93 -12.27 -1.97
C LYS A 108 1.20 -11.01 -2.40
N GLU A 109 -0.13 -11.07 -2.50
CA GLU A 109 -0.95 -9.90 -2.86
C GLU A 109 -0.84 -8.81 -1.79
N SER A 110 -0.86 -9.18 -0.51
CA SER A 110 -0.66 -8.25 0.61
C SER A 110 0.72 -7.59 0.57
N GLU A 111 1.77 -8.34 0.23
CA GLU A 111 3.13 -7.80 0.04
C GLU A 111 3.20 -6.81 -1.13
N HIS A 112 2.59 -7.17 -2.27
CA HIS A 112 2.50 -6.31 -3.44
C HIS A 112 1.78 -4.99 -3.12
N LEU A 113 0.60 -5.06 -2.49
CA LEU A 113 -0.16 -3.86 -2.10
C LEU A 113 0.59 -2.98 -1.09
N ARG A 114 1.38 -3.57 -0.19
CA ARG A 114 2.25 -2.79 0.71
C ARG A 114 3.33 -2.05 -0.06
N GLN A 115 3.93 -2.68 -1.07
CA GLN A 115 4.95 -2.07 -1.90
C GLN A 115 4.36 -0.92 -2.73
N GLU A 116 3.22 -1.13 -3.39
CA GLU A 116 2.52 -0.06 -4.12
C GLU A 116 2.15 1.12 -3.21
N LEU A 117 1.66 0.84 -2.00
CA LEU A 117 1.33 1.87 -1.02
C LEU A 117 2.56 2.65 -0.56
N ALA A 118 3.73 2.00 -0.43
CA ALA A 118 4.97 2.66 -0.09
C ALA A 118 5.45 3.57 -1.22
N THR A 119 5.40 3.10 -2.47
CA THR A 119 5.74 3.89 -3.65
C THR A 119 4.82 5.10 -3.80
N ALA A 120 3.51 4.90 -3.66
CA ALA A 120 2.52 6.00 -3.71
C ALA A 120 2.75 7.05 -2.62
N ARG A 121 3.22 6.65 -1.43
CA ARG A 121 3.59 7.58 -0.36
C ARG A 121 4.84 8.37 -0.70
N ALA A 122 5.86 7.74 -1.28
CA ALA A 122 7.10 8.41 -1.67
C ALA A 122 6.81 9.50 -2.72
N MET A 123 6.09 9.14 -3.79
CA MET A 123 5.68 10.10 -4.83
C MET A 123 4.87 11.27 -4.24
N ALA A 124 3.94 10.99 -3.32
CA ALA A 124 3.16 12.05 -2.69
C ALA A 124 3.97 12.99 -1.77
N ILE A 125 5.12 12.53 -1.26
CA ILE A 125 6.04 13.38 -0.49
C ILE A 125 6.81 14.30 -1.44
N ASP A 126 7.32 13.74 -2.54
CA ASP A 126 8.08 14.49 -3.54
C ASP A 126 7.23 15.62 -4.14
N GLU A 127 6.02 15.31 -4.62
CA GLU A 127 5.12 16.33 -5.19
C GLU A 127 4.71 17.39 -4.16
N LYS A 128 4.57 17.00 -2.89
CA LYS A 128 4.30 17.96 -1.83
C LYS A 128 5.47 18.91 -1.61
N MET A 129 6.70 18.40 -1.63
CA MET A 129 7.90 19.23 -1.51
C MET A 129 7.99 20.25 -2.65
N ASP A 130 7.69 19.83 -3.88
CA ASP A 130 7.68 20.73 -5.04
C ASP A 130 6.57 21.78 -4.93
N ALA A 131 5.36 21.39 -4.51
CA ALA A 131 4.27 22.33 -4.26
C ALA A 131 4.61 23.36 -3.15
N ASP A 132 5.26 22.93 -2.06
CA ASP A 132 5.68 23.80 -0.96
C ASP A 132 6.84 24.73 -1.40
N ARG A 133 7.73 24.27 -2.28
CA ARG A 133 8.78 25.09 -2.90
C ARG A 133 8.18 26.19 -3.76
N LEU A 134 7.25 25.86 -4.65
CA LEU A 134 6.56 26.85 -5.48
C LEU A 134 5.74 27.83 -4.64
N ARG A 135 5.11 27.38 -3.56
CA ARG A 135 4.42 28.26 -2.60
C ARG A 135 5.36 29.29 -1.99
N SER A 136 6.56 28.86 -1.60
CA SER A 136 7.59 29.74 -1.03
C SER A 136 8.06 30.77 -2.06
N GLN A 137 8.25 30.36 -3.32
CA GLN A 137 8.57 31.27 -4.43
C GLN A 137 7.48 32.31 -4.65
N VAL A 138 6.21 31.91 -4.73
CA VAL A 138 5.08 32.85 -4.88
C VAL A 138 5.05 33.85 -3.73
N SER A 139 5.22 33.39 -2.49
CA SER A 139 5.24 34.26 -1.31
C SER A 139 6.38 35.28 -1.35
N TRP A 140 7.58 34.86 -1.73
CA TRP A 140 8.74 35.74 -1.85
C TRP A 140 8.55 36.78 -2.96
N LEU A 141 8.05 36.35 -4.12
CA LEU A 141 7.79 37.22 -5.26
C LEU A 141 6.70 38.26 -4.93
N GLN A 142 5.69 37.89 -4.15
CA GLN A 142 4.64 38.82 -3.69
C GLN A 142 5.12 39.77 -2.59
N GLY A 143 6.04 39.35 -1.72
CA GLY A 143 6.61 40.19 -0.66
C GLY A 143 7.67 41.20 -1.14
N LYS A 144 8.18 41.03 -2.36
CA LYS A 144 9.05 42.00 -3.05
C LYS A 144 8.30 43.15 -3.75
N ARG A 145 6.95 43.17 -3.69
CA ARG A 145 6.11 44.28 -4.15
C ARG A 145 5.98 45.39 -3.12
#